data_AF-A0A355KVT2-F1
#
_entry.id   AF-A0A355KVT2-F1
#
_cell.length_a   1.000
_cell.length_b   1.000
_cell.length_c   1.000
_cell.angle_alpha   90.00
_cell.angle_beta   90.00
_cell.angle_gamma   90.00
#
_symmetry.space_group_name_H-M   'P 1'
#
loop_
_entity.id
_entity.type
_entity.pdbx_description
1 polymer ?
#
loop_
_entity_poly.entity_id
_entity_poly.type
_entity_poly.pdbx_seq_one_letter_code
_entity_poly.pdbx_strand_id
1 'polypeptide(L)'
;EDKQAEIKAFSDSSDKQLKEKEASIKEFKQYVDNEDKILGELKTTNENKIKSASSTLNSLEKQLTTLQADYNTHVKSRDSQSSEIKGYSELKKLYDDLNRKHLTAKTELDSLESNYQSKKNALDAKNNEISERENKISDYESRISRLTSEIDELERTISSLNSSVSSYNQRVEAQNSVVDGIKSDIQKQNSIISDSSATNEEKIAAISRRTRLNSELTTAQRELTSRKNELENAQSQLSTAKSEKTKKENEKRNLIVALNSERAALATAKSQAEVLKTEYSNALSNYNSAKKNYDADSATLEKYVSSMNELTKGQSSLTKLIAQVESEANELETLKRRVTEAQISYTLASRNGSVEISKAEYDLKVAKSRYSTVDDEYTELKNDIDSKSGTLNSELKSLQTTLGNIANLRWTATPRNDFSGMRSLAVSLENIKSMSTVFPMVFFLTAMIACLVIMIKNVEEERKEIGIFKALGYSNSAVAGKFILYAVLAWIIGIFIGTVMGTCVLPFVICSIYNMTYSVPNVGTVFLADYVFFGIAISLILIVAATLIAVIHEIKHNPATLMRPKNIAYNRRNILEKIPGLWGKMSYGMVVVARTISRSRERVTAGTLGIAC
;
A
#
# COMPACT_ATOMS: atom_id res chain seq x y z
N GLU A 1 -48.00 74.18 -98.75
CA GLU A 1 -47.82 74.48 -97.31
C GLU A 1 -48.00 73.24 -96.43
N ASP A 2 -48.89 72.29 -96.74
CA ASP A 2 -49.08 71.05 -95.94
C ASP A 2 -47.82 70.18 -95.75
N LYS A 3 -46.95 70.03 -96.76
CA LYS A 3 -45.71 69.25 -96.62
C LYS A 3 -44.64 69.92 -95.74
N GLN A 4 -44.66 71.24 -95.57
CA GLN A 4 -43.71 71.92 -94.67
C GLN A 4 -44.12 71.81 -93.20
N ALA A 5 -45.43 71.74 -92.91
CA ALA A 5 -45.93 71.47 -91.57
C ALA A 5 -45.62 70.03 -91.12
N GLU A 6 -45.68 69.07 -92.04
CA GLU A 6 -45.35 67.66 -91.79
C GLU A 6 -43.85 67.45 -91.49
N ILE A 7 -42.96 68.15 -92.21
CA ILE A 7 -41.51 68.14 -91.95
C ILE A 7 -41.18 68.78 -90.59
N LYS A 8 -41.83 69.88 -90.24
CA LYS A 8 -41.60 70.55 -88.94
C LYS A 8 -42.12 69.71 -87.77
N ALA A 9 -43.29 69.09 -87.91
CA ALA A 9 -43.83 68.15 -86.91
C ALA A 9 -42.95 66.90 -86.76
N PHE A 10 -42.36 66.39 -87.84
CA PHE A 10 -41.38 65.30 -87.80
C PHE A 10 -40.09 65.75 -87.10
N SER A 11 -39.53 66.91 -87.44
CA SER A 11 -38.32 67.46 -86.81
C SER A 11 -38.50 67.67 -85.30
N ASP A 12 -39.61 68.27 -84.86
CA ASP A 12 -39.88 68.54 -83.45
C ASP A 12 -40.15 67.24 -82.66
N SER A 13 -40.83 66.26 -83.28
CA SER A 13 -41.05 64.93 -82.69
C SER A 13 -39.75 64.13 -82.60
N SER A 14 -38.91 64.17 -83.63
CA SER A 14 -37.62 63.50 -83.68
C SER A 14 -36.64 64.11 -82.69
N ASP A 15 -36.55 65.44 -82.57
CA ASP A 15 -35.72 66.11 -81.56
C ASP A 15 -36.15 65.78 -80.13
N LYS A 16 -37.46 65.66 -79.89
CA LYS A 16 -37.99 65.24 -78.59
C LYS A 16 -37.63 63.78 -78.28
N GLN A 17 -37.81 62.87 -79.25
CA GLN A 17 -37.43 61.47 -79.11
C GLN A 17 -35.91 61.30 -78.92
N LEU A 18 -35.10 62.12 -79.61
CA LEU A 18 -33.64 62.09 -79.49
C LEU A 18 -33.20 62.53 -78.09
N LYS A 19 -33.77 63.62 -77.56
CA LYS A 19 -33.48 64.10 -76.19
C LYS A 19 -33.95 63.12 -75.11
N GLU A 20 -35.08 62.45 -75.31
CA GLU A 20 -35.57 61.40 -74.39
C GLU A 20 -34.64 60.18 -74.39
N LYS A 21 -34.11 59.78 -75.55
CA LYS A 21 -33.11 58.70 -75.67
C LYS A 21 -31.74 59.11 -75.13
N GLU A 22 -31.27 60.34 -75.36
CA GLU A 22 -30.04 60.88 -74.75
C GLU A 22 -30.11 60.92 -73.22
N ALA A 23 -31.26 61.33 -72.66
CA ALA A 23 -31.50 61.30 -71.22
C ALA A 23 -31.46 59.87 -70.67
N SER A 24 -32.09 58.92 -71.39
CA SER A 24 -32.07 57.49 -71.04
C SER A 24 -30.65 56.92 -71.08
N ILE A 25 -29.84 57.24 -72.09
CA ILE A 25 -28.42 56.83 -72.18
C ILE A 25 -27.64 57.34 -70.97
N LYS A 26 -27.85 58.60 -70.57
CA LYS A 26 -27.17 59.20 -69.42
C LYS A 26 -27.53 58.51 -68.10
N GLU A 27 -28.81 58.17 -67.90
CA GLU A 27 -29.27 57.41 -66.74
C GLU A 27 -28.69 55.98 -66.72
N PHE A 28 -28.72 55.27 -67.86
CA PHE A 28 -28.12 53.93 -67.95
C PHE A 28 -26.61 53.94 -67.75
N LYS A 29 -25.91 54.99 -68.20
CA LYS A 29 -24.47 55.17 -67.94
C LYS A 29 -24.18 55.34 -66.45
N GLN A 30 -24.94 56.21 -65.76
CA GLN A 30 -24.82 56.37 -64.31
C GLN A 30 -25.12 55.07 -63.55
N TYR A 31 -26.09 54.30 -64.02
CA TYR A 31 -26.39 52.98 -63.46
C TYR A 31 -25.23 51.99 -63.63
N VAL A 32 -24.61 51.92 -64.82
CA VAL A 32 -23.43 51.09 -65.08
C VAL A 32 -22.23 51.52 -64.22
N ASP A 33 -21.96 52.82 -64.09
CA ASP A 33 -20.87 53.34 -63.27
C ASP A 33 -21.07 53.03 -61.77
N ASN A 34 -22.32 53.07 -61.28
CA ASN A 34 -22.65 52.69 -59.92
C ASN A 34 -22.47 51.18 -59.66
N GLU A 35 -22.91 50.31 -60.58
CA GLU A 35 -22.72 48.85 -60.46
C GLU A 35 -21.22 48.48 -60.50
N ASP A 36 -20.41 49.16 -61.31
CA ASP A 36 -18.95 48.96 -61.37
C ASP A 36 -18.27 49.38 -60.06
N LYS A 37 -18.70 50.50 -59.46
CA LYS A 37 -18.23 50.95 -58.15
C LYS A 37 -18.59 49.98 -57.02
N ILE A 38 -19.84 49.49 -57.01
CA ILE A 38 -20.32 48.48 -56.04
C ILE A 38 -19.47 47.21 -56.14
N LEU A 39 -19.18 46.75 -57.36
CA LEU A 39 -18.31 45.61 -57.60
C LEU A 39 -16.88 45.84 -57.06
N GLY A 40 -16.32 47.03 -57.25
CA GLY A 40 -15.02 47.41 -56.70
C GLY A 40 -14.96 47.37 -55.16
N GLU A 41 -15.93 47.98 -54.49
CA GLU A 41 -16.03 48.00 -53.02
C GLU A 41 -16.25 46.59 -52.43
N LEU A 42 -17.05 45.75 -53.09
CA LEU A 42 -17.25 44.34 -52.73
C LEU A 42 -15.95 43.54 -52.82
N LYS A 43 -15.17 43.70 -53.90
CA LYS A 43 -13.86 43.03 -54.07
C LYS A 43 -12.89 43.38 -52.93
N THR A 44 -12.72 44.68 -52.63
CA THR A 44 -11.85 45.12 -51.54
C THR A 44 -12.31 44.64 -50.17
N THR A 45 -13.63 44.69 -49.89
CA THR A 45 -14.20 44.22 -48.62
C THR A 45 -13.97 42.71 -48.43
N ASN A 46 -14.16 41.94 -49.50
CA ASN A 46 -13.95 40.49 -49.46
C ASN A 46 -12.48 40.12 -49.26
N GLU A 47 -11.55 40.79 -49.94
CA GLU A 47 -10.10 40.59 -49.74
C GLU A 47 -9.67 40.84 -48.29
N ASN A 48 -10.19 41.90 -47.66
CA ASN A 48 -9.90 42.21 -46.26
C ASN A 48 -10.45 41.15 -45.30
N LYS A 49 -11.68 40.65 -45.55
CA LYS A 49 -12.27 39.55 -44.77
C LYS A 49 -11.42 38.27 -44.89
N ILE A 50 -11.00 37.89 -46.10
CA ILE A 50 -10.16 36.71 -46.34
C ILE A 50 -8.79 36.85 -45.65
N LYS A 51 -8.14 38.02 -45.76
CA LYS A 51 -6.85 38.29 -45.08
C LYS A 51 -6.98 38.19 -43.56
N SER A 52 -8.06 38.72 -42.98
CA SER A 52 -8.30 38.66 -41.52
C SER A 52 -8.60 37.24 -41.02
N ALA A 53 -9.35 36.44 -41.80
CA ALA A 53 -9.61 35.04 -41.48
C ALA A 53 -8.34 34.19 -41.60
N SER A 54 -7.51 34.45 -42.62
CA SER A 54 -6.22 33.77 -42.81
C SER A 54 -5.22 34.08 -41.70
N SER A 55 -5.08 35.33 -41.25
CA SER A 55 -4.18 35.68 -40.15
C SER A 55 -4.59 35.03 -38.83
N THR A 56 -5.90 34.96 -38.56
CA THR A 56 -6.46 34.28 -37.40
C THR A 56 -6.18 32.78 -37.43
N LEU A 57 -6.37 32.13 -38.58
CA LEU A 57 -6.06 30.71 -38.77
C LEU A 57 -4.57 30.42 -38.54
N ASN A 58 -3.68 31.17 -39.18
CA ASN A 58 -2.23 31.01 -39.02
C ASN A 58 -1.76 31.18 -37.57
N SER A 59 -2.36 32.13 -36.84
CA SER A 59 -2.05 32.35 -35.42
C SER A 59 -2.47 31.15 -34.56
N LEU A 60 -3.66 30.61 -34.79
CA LEU A 60 -4.18 29.45 -34.04
C LEU A 60 -3.40 28.17 -34.39
N GLU A 61 -3.01 27.97 -35.65
CA GLU A 61 -2.14 26.86 -36.07
C GLU A 61 -0.77 26.94 -35.40
N LYS A 62 -0.18 28.14 -35.29
CA LYS A 62 1.09 28.33 -34.58
C LYS A 62 0.96 27.99 -33.09
N GLN A 63 -0.11 28.46 -32.42
CA GLN A 63 -0.38 28.09 -31.03
C GLN A 63 -0.57 26.57 -30.87
N LEU A 64 -1.26 25.92 -31.81
CA LEU A 64 -1.49 24.47 -31.79
C LEU A 64 -0.17 23.70 -31.91
N THR A 65 0.72 24.12 -32.80
CA THR A 65 2.04 23.46 -32.96
C THR A 65 2.93 23.60 -31.72
N THR A 66 2.95 24.77 -31.08
CA THR A 66 3.69 24.99 -29.82
C THR A 66 3.12 24.13 -28.69
N LEU A 67 1.81 24.20 -28.44
CA LEU A 67 1.16 23.43 -27.36
C LEU A 67 1.31 21.92 -27.58
N GLN A 68 1.29 21.46 -28.83
CA GLN A 68 1.50 20.04 -29.15
C GLN A 68 2.95 19.58 -28.92
N ALA A 69 3.95 20.47 -29.09
CA ALA A 69 5.34 20.18 -28.77
C ALA A 69 5.57 20.08 -27.25
N ASP A 70 4.97 20.98 -26.47
CA ASP A 70 5.04 20.98 -25.00
C ASP A 70 4.37 19.72 -24.42
N TYR A 71 3.14 19.41 -24.87
CA TYR A 71 2.42 18.18 -24.49
C TYR A 71 3.27 16.92 -24.73
N ASN A 72 3.89 16.79 -25.90
CA ASN A 72 4.73 15.64 -26.23
C ASN A 72 5.97 15.54 -25.33
N THR A 73 6.53 16.67 -24.91
CA THR A 73 7.69 16.72 -24.00
C THR A 73 7.29 16.28 -22.59
N HIS A 74 6.16 16.77 -22.08
CA HIS A 74 5.64 16.38 -20.77
C HIS A 74 5.19 14.91 -20.71
N VAL A 75 4.59 14.38 -21.78
CA VAL A 75 4.26 12.95 -21.90
C VAL A 75 5.52 12.08 -21.79
N LYS A 76 6.60 12.43 -22.49
CA LYS A 76 7.87 11.69 -22.39
C LYS A 76 8.45 11.74 -20.98
N SER A 77 8.40 12.90 -20.33
CA SER A 77 8.87 13.07 -18.95
C SER A 77 8.04 12.24 -17.96
N ARG A 78 6.71 12.20 -18.12
CA ARG A 78 5.78 11.37 -17.35
C ARG A 78 6.11 9.89 -17.51
N ASP A 79 6.32 9.43 -18.74
CA ASP A 79 6.60 8.01 -19.01
C ASP A 79 7.94 7.58 -18.42
N SER A 80 8.96 8.44 -18.48
CA SER A 80 10.25 8.23 -17.83
C SER A 80 10.09 8.09 -16.30
N GLN A 81 9.43 9.05 -15.64
CA GLN A 81 9.21 9.01 -14.18
C GLN A 81 8.30 7.84 -13.73
N SER A 82 7.31 7.46 -14.55
CA SER A 82 6.46 6.30 -14.27
C SER A 82 7.24 4.98 -14.28
N SER A 83 8.32 4.88 -15.06
CA SER A 83 9.16 3.68 -15.11
C SER A 83 10.00 3.49 -13.84
N GLU A 84 10.48 4.59 -13.25
CA GLU A 84 11.27 4.59 -12.00
C GLU A 84 10.43 4.17 -10.79
N ILE A 85 9.14 4.51 -10.76
CA ILE A 85 8.25 4.22 -9.63
C ILE A 85 7.87 2.73 -9.53
N LYS A 86 7.97 1.92 -10.60
CA LYS A 86 7.75 0.46 -10.48
C LYS A 86 8.70 -0.20 -9.46
N GLY A 87 9.91 0.33 -9.31
CA GLY A 87 10.89 -0.11 -8.31
C GLY A 87 10.45 0.15 -6.86
N TYR A 88 9.54 1.10 -6.62
CA TYR A 88 9.05 1.43 -5.28
C TYR A 88 8.37 0.24 -4.59
N SER A 89 7.58 -0.54 -5.34
CA SER A 89 6.84 -1.67 -4.73
C SER A 89 7.77 -2.78 -4.25
N GLU A 90 8.88 -2.99 -4.96
CA GLU A 90 9.91 -3.98 -4.60
C GLU A 90 10.76 -3.47 -3.44
N LEU A 91 11.17 -2.20 -3.49
CA LEU A 91 11.90 -1.54 -2.40
C LEU A 91 11.09 -1.57 -1.10
N LYS A 92 9.77 -1.33 -1.18
CA LYS A 92 8.88 -1.40 -0.01
C LYS A 92 8.81 -2.80 0.59
N LYS A 93 8.74 -3.85 -0.23
CA LYS A 93 8.79 -5.24 0.26
C LYS A 93 10.12 -5.56 0.95
N LEU A 94 11.24 -5.11 0.39
CA LEU A 94 12.57 -5.28 0.99
C LEU A 94 12.67 -4.54 2.32
N TYR A 95 12.14 -3.32 2.40
CA TYR A 95 12.05 -2.56 3.64
C TYR A 95 11.20 -3.27 4.68
N ASP A 96 9.99 -3.72 4.34
CA ASP A 96 9.09 -4.40 5.27
C ASP A 96 9.70 -5.71 5.79
N ASP A 97 10.41 -6.46 4.94
CA ASP A 97 11.11 -7.67 5.34
C ASP A 97 12.29 -7.40 6.28
N LEU A 98 13.13 -6.41 5.93
CA LEU A 98 14.26 -6.01 6.75
C LEU A 98 13.80 -5.42 8.09
N ASN A 99 12.73 -4.62 8.10
CA ASN A 99 12.16 -4.04 9.32
C ASN A 99 11.64 -5.12 10.26
N ARG A 100 10.98 -6.17 9.74
CA ARG A 100 10.56 -7.33 10.55
C ARG A 100 11.76 -8.05 11.16
N LYS A 101 12.80 -8.32 10.36
CA LYS A 101 14.05 -8.94 10.85
C LYS A 101 14.70 -8.08 11.94
N HIS A 102 14.78 -6.78 11.73
CA HIS A 102 15.32 -5.82 12.68
C HIS A 102 14.54 -5.80 14.01
N LEU A 103 13.21 -5.87 13.97
CA LEU A 103 12.37 -5.91 15.17
C LEU A 103 12.55 -7.23 15.96
N THR A 104 12.66 -8.36 15.25
CA THR A 104 12.99 -9.65 15.87
C THR A 104 14.38 -9.62 16.50
N ALA A 105 15.38 -9.14 15.75
CA ALA A 105 16.75 -8.99 16.23
C ALA A 105 16.83 -8.06 17.45
N LYS A 106 16.02 -7.00 17.51
CA LYS A 106 15.93 -6.11 18.68
C LYS A 106 15.46 -6.89 19.91
N THR A 107 14.41 -7.69 19.77
CA THR A 107 13.85 -8.48 20.86
C THR A 107 14.86 -9.52 21.36
N GLU A 108 15.56 -10.19 20.44
CA GLU A 108 16.64 -11.13 20.77
C GLU A 108 17.81 -10.42 21.46
N LEU A 109 18.18 -9.23 21.00
CA LEU A 109 19.25 -8.42 21.58
C LEU A 109 18.91 -8.00 23.02
N ASP A 110 17.67 -7.58 23.28
CA ASP A 110 17.21 -7.21 24.62
C ASP A 110 17.19 -8.42 25.57
N SER A 111 16.83 -9.61 25.05
CA SER A 111 16.93 -10.86 25.81
C SER A 111 18.39 -11.23 26.11
N LEU A 112 19.30 -11.09 25.15
CA LEU A 112 20.73 -11.33 25.33
C LEU A 112 21.36 -10.34 26.31
N GLU A 113 20.96 -9.07 26.23
CA GLU A 113 21.34 -8.02 27.19
C GLU A 113 20.95 -8.42 28.61
N SER A 114 19.68 -8.76 28.82
CA SER A 114 19.18 -9.19 30.12
C SER A 114 19.91 -10.44 30.63
N ASN A 115 20.24 -11.39 29.75
CA ASN A 115 20.95 -12.61 30.11
C ASN A 115 22.38 -12.30 30.61
N TYR A 116 23.17 -11.53 29.87
CA TYR A 116 24.54 -11.26 30.29
C TYR A 116 24.59 -10.40 31.56
N GLN A 117 23.66 -9.44 31.73
CA GLN A 117 23.57 -8.66 32.96
C GLN A 117 23.23 -9.52 34.17
N SER A 118 22.31 -10.49 34.00
CA SER A 118 22.01 -11.46 35.06
C SER A 118 23.25 -12.29 35.43
N LYS A 119 24.02 -12.77 34.44
CA LYS A 119 25.26 -13.52 34.68
C LYS A 119 26.34 -12.67 35.35
N LYS A 120 26.47 -11.40 34.97
CA LYS A 120 27.36 -10.43 35.62
C LYS A 120 27.01 -10.27 37.09
N ASN A 121 25.74 -9.99 37.40
CA ASN A 121 25.29 -9.81 38.78
C ASN A 121 25.48 -11.09 39.62
N ALA A 122 25.25 -12.28 39.04
CA ALA A 122 25.49 -13.55 39.72
C ALA A 122 26.98 -13.78 40.03
N LEU A 123 27.86 -13.41 39.10
CA LEU A 123 29.31 -13.47 39.30
C LEU A 123 29.76 -12.50 40.40
N ASP A 124 29.27 -11.25 40.38
CA ASP A 124 29.57 -10.24 41.39
C ASP A 124 29.11 -10.68 42.78
N ALA A 125 27.90 -11.25 42.89
CA ALA A 125 27.39 -11.83 44.13
C ALA A 125 28.28 -12.96 44.65
N LYS A 126 28.78 -13.84 43.76
CA LYS A 126 29.70 -14.92 44.15
C LYS A 126 31.07 -14.41 44.57
N ASN A 127 31.60 -13.37 43.92
CA ASN A 127 32.85 -12.74 44.33
C ASN A 127 32.73 -12.12 45.73
N ASN A 128 31.59 -11.50 46.05
CA ASN A 128 31.33 -10.99 47.40
C ASN A 128 31.27 -12.12 48.45
N GLU A 129 30.60 -13.24 48.14
CA GLU A 129 30.58 -14.42 49.03
C GLU A 129 32.00 -14.95 49.30
N ILE A 130 32.85 -14.99 48.26
CA ILE A 130 34.26 -15.41 48.39
C ILE A 130 34.99 -14.48 49.37
N SER A 131 34.87 -13.16 49.22
CA SER A 131 35.52 -12.20 50.12
C SER A 131 35.04 -12.32 51.57
N GLU A 132 33.74 -12.52 51.80
CA GLU A 132 33.21 -12.74 53.16
C GLU A 132 33.78 -14.00 53.82
N ARG A 133 33.91 -15.09 53.06
CA ARG A 133 34.48 -16.35 53.57
C ARG A 133 35.98 -16.23 53.85
N GLU A 134 36.73 -15.52 52.99
CA GLU A 134 38.15 -15.24 53.22
C GLU A 134 38.37 -14.45 54.52
N ASN A 135 37.51 -13.48 54.81
CA ASN A 135 37.54 -12.73 56.07
C ASN A 135 37.25 -13.63 57.29
N LYS A 136 36.25 -14.52 57.22
CA LYS A 136 35.95 -15.48 58.30
C LYS A 136 37.10 -16.44 58.57
N ILE A 137 37.74 -16.94 57.51
CA ILE A 137 38.92 -17.82 57.61
C ILE A 137 40.05 -17.09 58.35
N SER A 138 40.31 -15.83 57.99
CA SER A 138 41.32 -15.01 58.66
C SER A 138 41.02 -14.76 60.15
N ASP A 139 39.75 -14.55 60.52
CA ASP A 139 39.34 -14.43 61.92
C ASP A 139 39.60 -15.73 62.71
N TYR A 140 39.19 -16.88 62.17
CA TYR A 140 39.43 -18.18 62.82
C TYR A 140 40.92 -18.48 62.99
N GLU A 141 41.75 -18.22 61.97
CA GLU A 141 43.21 -18.40 62.07
C GLU A 141 43.83 -17.53 63.16
N SER A 142 43.37 -16.28 63.29
CA SER A 142 43.81 -15.36 64.33
C SER A 142 43.42 -15.84 65.73
N ARG A 143 42.17 -16.31 65.91
CA ARG A 143 41.67 -16.85 67.19
C ARG A 143 42.36 -18.15 67.60
N ILE A 144 42.60 -19.05 66.65
CA ILE A 144 43.34 -20.30 66.89
C ILE A 144 44.78 -20.00 67.32
N SER A 145 45.43 -19.02 66.68
CA SER A 145 46.78 -18.60 67.03
C SER A 145 46.83 -18.08 68.47
N ARG A 146 45.89 -17.21 68.86
CA ARG A 146 45.77 -16.70 70.23
C ARG A 146 45.54 -17.81 71.26
N LEU A 147 44.58 -18.71 71.02
CA LEU A 147 44.32 -19.85 71.92
C LEU A 147 45.53 -20.77 72.06
N THR A 148 46.31 -20.93 70.99
CA THR A 148 47.55 -21.71 71.03
C THR A 148 48.55 -21.09 72.01
N SER A 149 48.78 -19.78 71.93
CA SER A 149 49.66 -19.07 72.88
C SER A 149 49.15 -19.15 74.32
N GLU A 150 47.84 -19.01 74.56
CA GLU A 150 47.25 -19.12 75.90
C GLU A 150 47.37 -20.53 76.49
N ILE A 151 47.25 -21.58 75.66
CA ILE A 151 47.45 -22.98 76.08
C ILE A 151 48.92 -23.23 76.44
N ASP A 152 49.87 -22.73 75.64
CA ASP A 152 51.30 -22.88 75.90
C ASP A 152 51.70 -22.21 77.23
N GLU A 153 51.10 -21.06 77.55
CA GLU A 153 51.29 -20.36 78.83
C GLU A 153 50.72 -21.15 80.01
N LEU A 154 49.53 -21.74 79.86
CA LEU A 154 48.96 -22.64 80.86
C LEU A 154 49.81 -23.91 81.06
N GLU A 155 50.41 -24.48 80.02
CA GLU A 155 51.32 -25.61 80.13
C GLU A 155 52.57 -25.29 80.95
N ARG A 156 53.16 -24.10 80.74
CA ARG A 156 54.28 -23.62 81.55
C ARG A 156 53.86 -23.45 83.02
N THR A 157 52.68 -22.89 83.26
CA THR A 157 52.12 -22.71 84.61
C THR A 157 51.87 -24.04 85.31
N ILE A 158 51.24 -25.00 84.63
CA ILE A 158 50.99 -26.36 85.13
C ILE A 158 52.32 -27.06 85.45
N SER A 159 53.33 -26.91 84.60
CA SER A 159 54.67 -27.49 84.82
C SER A 159 55.31 -26.92 86.10
N SER A 160 55.24 -25.60 86.29
CA SER A 160 55.73 -24.95 87.51
C SER A 160 54.97 -25.39 88.76
N LEU A 161 53.64 -25.45 88.71
CA LEU A 161 52.80 -25.91 89.81
C LEU A 161 53.06 -27.38 90.17
N ASN A 162 53.26 -28.26 89.18
CA ASN A 162 53.65 -29.65 89.43
C ASN A 162 54.97 -29.75 90.20
N SER A 163 55.97 -28.93 89.83
CA SER A 163 57.24 -28.86 90.57
C SER A 163 57.04 -28.37 92.01
N SER A 164 56.21 -27.34 92.22
CA SER A 164 55.87 -26.85 93.57
C SER A 164 55.13 -27.90 94.40
N VAL A 165 54.11 -28.57 93.84
CA VAL A 165 53.39 -29.67 94.51
C VAL A 165 54.36 -30.78 94.92
N SER A 166 55.30 -31.15 94.05
CA SER A 166 56.32 -32.16 94.36
C SER A 166 57.21 -31.72 95.53
N SER A 167 57.64 -30.46 95.56
CA SER A 167 58.42 -29.88 96.66
C SER A 167 57.63 -29.82 97.97
N TYR A 168 56.38 -29.36 97.94
CA TYR A 168 55.51 -29.32 99.12
C TYR A 168 55.23 -30.72 99.66
N ASN A 169 55.02 -31.70 98.78
CA ASN A 169 54.82 -33.09 99.19
C ASN A 169 56.05 -33.65 99.92
N GLN A 170 57.25 -33.43 99.40
CA GLN A 170 58.51 -33.80 100.09
C GLN A 170 58.64 -33.11 101.46
N ARG A 171 58.28 -31.82 101.56
CA ARG A 171 58.29 -31.08 102.83
C ARG A 171 57.28 -31.65 103.84
N VAL A 172 56.10 -32.09 103.39
CA VAL A 172 55.10 -32.76 104.23
C VAL A 172 55.60 -34.12 104.69
N GLU A 173 56.19 -34.93 103.80
CA GLU A 173 56.80 -36.22 104.13
C GLU A 173 57.92 -36.09 105.16
N ALA A 174 58.84 -35.14 104.95
CA ALA A 174 59.92 -34.85 105.90
C ALA A 174 59.36 -34.41 107.27
N GLN A 175 58.36 -33.53 107.30
CA GLN A 175 57.74 -33.09 108.55
C GLN A 175 56.96 -34.22 109.24
N ASN A 176 56.29 -35.09 108.49
CA ASN A 176 55.66 -36.29 109.03
C ASN A 176 56.69 -37.19 109.71
N SER A 177 57.86 -37.40 109.09
CA SER A 177 58.95 -38.18 109.68
C SER A 177 59.45 -37.58 111.00
N VAL A 178 59.57 -36.25 111.10
CA VAL A 178 59.91 -35.55 112.36
C VAL A 178 58.84 -35.80 113.42
N VAL A 179 57.55 -35.64 113.08
CA VAL A 179 56.43 -35.89 114.00
C VAL A 179 56.44 -37.34 114.50
N ASP A 180 56.67 -38.31 113.61
CA ASP A 180 56.70 -39.73 113.96
C ASP A 180 57.93 -40.09 114.81
N GLY A 181 59.09 -39.48 114.53
CA GLY A 181 60.28 -39.60 115.37
C GLY A 181 60.05 -39.09 116.79
N ILE A 182 59.45 -37.90 116.94
CA ILE A 182 59.11 -37.34 118.26
C ILE A 182 58.10 -38.25 118.99
N LYS A 183 57.07 -38.77 118.30
CA LYS A 183 56.13 -39.74 118.89
C LYS A 183 56.83 -41.01 119.36
N SER A 184 57.75 -41.55 118.57
CA SER A 184 58.54 -42.73 118.94
C SER A 184 59.39 -42.47 120.18
N ASP A 185 60.04 -41.31 120.27
CA ASP A 185 60.82 -40.94 121.44
C ASP A 185 59.94 -40.72 122.68
N ILE A 186 58.75 -40.14 122.53
CA ILE A 186 57.74 -40.07 123.61
C ILE A 186 57.35 -41.47 124.08
N GLN A 187 57.15 -42.43 123.17
CA GLN A 187 56.86 -43.82 123.53
C GLN A 187 58.00 -44.45 124.32
N LYS A 188 59.27 -44.24 123.93
CA LYS A 188 60.44 -44.71 124.69
C LYS A 188 60.49 -44.11 126.10
N GLN A 189 60.16 -42.82 126.24
CA GLN A 189 60.08 -42.20 127.58
C GLN A 189 58.93 -42.78 128.39
N ASN A 190 57.77 -43.01 127.77
CA ASN A 190 56.63 -43.65 128.45
C ASN A 190 56.97 -45.07 128.92
N SER A 191 57.71 -45.87 128.15
CA SER A 191 58.14 -47.21 128.58
C SER A 191 59.06 -47.16 129.80
N ILE A 192 60.00 -46.21 129.87
CA ILE A 192 60.89 -46.02 131.05
C ILE A 192 60.07 -45.61 132.28
N ILE A 193 59.11 -44.70 132.10
CA ILE A 193 58.23 -44.24 133.19
C ILE A 193 57.40 -45.40 133.76
N SER A 194 56.94 -46.32 132.90
CA SER A 194 56.13 -47.49 133.29
C SER A 194 56.94 -48.69 133.78
N ASP A 195 58.26 -48.72 133.61
CA ASP A 195 59.11 -49.84 134.01
C ASP A 195 59.20 -49.95 135.54
N SER A 196 58.90 -51.14 136.08
CA SER A 196 58.98 -51.43 137.51
C SER A 196 60.42 -51.50 138.04
N SER A 197 61.40 -51.68 137.16
CA SER A 197 62.83 -51.81 137.51
C SER A 197 63.62 -50.48 137.47
N ALA A 198 63.04 -49.42 136.89
CA ALA A 198 63.68 -48.09 136.80
C ALA A 198 63.65 -47.31 138.14
N THR A 199 64.73 -46.60 138.44
CA THR A 199 64.89 -45.77 139.65
C THR A 199 64.02 -44.51 139.63
N ASN A 200 63.74 -43.92 140.80
CA ASN A 200 62.97 -42.69 140.90
C ASN A 200 63.62 -41.51 140.15
N GLU A 201 64.96 -41.44 140.12
CA GLU A 201 65.71 -40.42 139.37
C GLU A 201 65.55 -40.58 137.85
N GLU A 202 65.63 -41.81 137.33
CA GLU A 202 65.40 -42.11 135.91
C GLU A 202 63.96 -41.76 135.48
N LYS A 203 62.97 -42.02 136.34
CA LYS A 203 61.56 -41.67 136.07
C LYS A 203 61.32 -40.16 136.01
N ILE A 204 61.89 -39.38 136.93
CA ILE A 204 61.76 -37.91 136.93
C ILE A 204 62.45 -37.30 135.69
N ALA A 205 63.62 -37.81 135.31
CA ALA A 205 64.32 -37.39 134.09
C ALA A 205 63.48 -37.70 132.83
N ALA A 206 62.88 -38.90 132.76
CA ALA A 206 62.01 -39.30 131.65
C ALA A 206 60.72 -38.44 131.56
N ILE A 207 60.08 -38.10 132.69
CA ILE A 207 58.90 -37.21 132.74
C ILE A 207 59.25 -35.80 132.22
N SER A 208 60.39 -35.27 132.64
CA SER A 208 60.86 -33.94 132.20
C SER A 208 61.14 -33.93 130.70
N ARG A 209 61.81 -34.98 130.19
CA ARG A 209 62.08 -35.16 128.75
C ARG A 209 60.79 -35.31 127.95
N ARG A 210 59.83 -36.11 128.42
CA ARG A 210 58.52 -36.28 127.80
C ARG A 210 57.75 -34.96 127.71
N THR A 211 57.77 -34.15 128.76
CA THR A 211 57.08 -32.85 128.79
C THR A 211 57.62 -31.91 127.70
N ARG A 212 58.95 -31.87 127.55
CA ARG A 212 59.60 -31.13 126.46
C ARG A 212 59.23 -31.70 125.08
N LEU A 213 59.29 -33.02 124.91
CA LEU A 213 58.92 -33.68 123.65
C LEU A 213 57.45 -33.44 123.27
N ASN A 214 56.51 -33.37 124.23
CA ASN A 214 55.10 -33.03 123.97
C ASN A 214 54.93 -31.59 123.45
N SER A 215 55.71 -30.64 123.98
CA SER A 215 55.74 -29.27 123.48
C SER A 215 56.31 -29.21 122.06
N GLU A 216 57.42 -29.92 121.81
CA GLU A 216 58.03 -30.06 120.48
C GLU A 216 57.07 -30.72 119.47
N LEU A 217 56.34 -31.78 119.89
CA LEU A 217 55.32 -32.45 119.10
C LEU A 217 54.20 -31.50 118.67
N THR A 218 53.70 -30.69 119.60
CA THR A 218 52.63 -29.71 119.34
C THR A 218 53.07 -28.68 118.29
N THR A 219 54.32 -28.21 118.38
CA THR A 219 54.89 -27.31 117.36
C THR A 219 55.05 -28.01 116.02
N ALA A 220 55.61 -29.22 116.00
CA ALA A 220 55.81 -30.00 114.77
C ALA A 220 54.47 -30.35 114.08
N GLN A 221 53.39 -30.56 114.83
CA GLN A 221 52.04 -30.80 114.31
C GLN A 221 51.40 -29.54 113.72
N ARG A 222 51.61 -28.36 114.33
CA ARG A 222 51.18 -27.09 113.75
C ARG A 222 51.89 -26.81 112.44
N GLU A 223 53.21 -27.04 112.38
CA GLU A 223 53.99 -26.93 111.16
C GLU A 223 53.52 -27.92 110.08
N LEU A 224 53.26 -29.17 110.45
CA LEU A 224 52.72 -30.17 109.52
C LEU A 224 51.37 -29.73 108.93
N THR A 225 50.48 -29.19 109.76
CA THR A 225 49.17 -28.68 109.30
C THR A 225 49.36 -27.52 108.32
N SER A 226 50.26 -26.58 108.62
CA SER A 226 50.60 -25.48 107.71
C SER A 226 51.13 -26.01 106.36
N ARG A 227 52.01 -27.01 106.37
CA ARG A 227 52.58 -27.60 105.15
C ARG A 227 51.54 -28.37 104.33
N LYS A 228 50.59 -29.05 105.00
CA LYS A 228 49.45 -29.68 104.33
C LYS A 228 48.55 -28.64 103.64
N ASN A 229 48.28 -27.52 104.29
CA ASN A 229 47.48 -26.44 103.69
C ASN A 229 48.18 -25.81 102.47
N GLU A 230 49.51 -25.60 102.53
CA GLU A 230 50.31 -25.14 101.38
C GLU A 230 50.21 -26.11 100.19
N LEU A 231 50.33 -27.42 100.45
CA LEU A 231 50.20 -28.48 99.45
C LEU A 231 48.79 -28.49 98.83
N GLU A 232 47.75 -28.45 99.67
CA GLU A 232 46.34 -28.46 99.23
C GLU A 232 46.02 -27.26 98.35
N ASN A 233 46.50 -26.06 98.71
CA ASN A 233 46.33 -24.86 97.89
C ASN A 233 47.02 -25.01 96.53
N ALA A 234 48.26 -25.50 96.49
CA ALA A 234 48.99 -25.75 95.24
C ALA A 234 48.28 -26.80 94.36
N GLN A 235 47.72 -27.86 94.96
CA GLN A 235 46.92 -28.86 94.26
C GLN A 235 45.62 -28.29 93.68
N SER A 236 44.94 -27.38 94.41
CA SER A 236 43.75 -26.67 93.93
C SER A 236 44.06 -25.72 92.77
N GLN A 237 45.17 -24.98 92.83
CA GLN A 237 45.62 -24.13 91.73
C GLN A 237 45.95 -24.97 90.49
N LEU A 238 46.63 -26.10 90.68
CA LEU A 238 46.97 -27.04 89.61
C LEU A 238 45.73 -27.64 88.93
N SER A 239 44.72 -28.04 89.70
CA SER A 239 43.47 -28.60 89.15
C SER A 239 42.69 -27.55 88.35
N THR A 240 42.67 -26.31 88.84
CA THR A 240 42.06 -25.16 88.16
C THR A 240 42.75 -24.88 86.82
N ALA A 241 44.08 -24.77 86.82
CA ALA A 241 44.87 -24.55 85.60
C ALA A 241 44.69 -25.67 84.57
N LYS A 242 44.66 -26.94 85.00
CA LYS A 242 44.37 -28.10 84.13
C LYS A 242 42.96 -28.02 83.52
N SER A 243 41.95 -27.66 84.31
CA SER A 243 40.58 -27.51 83.83
C SER A 243 40.46 -26.41 82.78
N GLU A 244 41.10 -25.25 83.03
CA GLU A 244 41.11 -24.13 82.09
C GLU A 244 41.82 -24.47 80.79
N LYS A 245 42.95 -25.18 80.86
CA LYS A 245 43.64 -25.69 79.67
C LYS A 245 42.72 -26.56 78.82
N THR A 246 42.04 -27.55 79.43
CA THR A 246 41.12 -28.43 78.70
C THR A 246 39.95 -27.67 78.06
N LYS A 247 39.43 -26.62 78.71
CA LYS A 247 38.40 -25.75 78.12
C LYS A 247 38.92 -25.04 76.86
N LYS A 248 40.12 -24.44 76.92
CA LYS A 248 40.73 -23.76 75.76
C LYS A 248 41.10 -24.73 74.63
N GLU A 249 41.58 -25.93 74.96
CA GLU A 249 41.84 -27.00 73.98
C GLU A 249 40.56 -27.41 73.24
N ASN A 250 39.44 -27.55 73.95
CA ASN A 250 38.14 -27.84 73.36
C ASN A 250 37.68 -26.71 72.43
N GLU A 251 37.80 -25.45 72.87
CA GLU A 251 37.46 -24.29 72.03
C GLU A 251 38.30 -24.25 70.75
N LYS A 252 39.62 -24.44 70.87
CA LYS A 252 40.54 -24.51 69.73
C LYS A 252 40.16 -25.63 68.76
N ARG A 253 39.83 -26.83 69.25
CA ARG A 253 39.37 -27.95 68.40
C ARG A 253 38.11 -27.59 67.63
N ASN A 254 37.13 -26.97 68.28
CA ASN A 254 35.88 -26.56 67.64
C ASN A 254 36.12 -25.51 66.53
N LEU A 255 37.02 -24.53 66.79
CA LEU A 255 37.40 -23.54 65.79
C LEU A 255 38.14 -24.15 64.59
N ILE A 256 39.01 -25.15 64.81
CA ILE A 256 39.69 -25.86 63.72
C ILE A 256 38.68 -26.59 62.81
N VAL A 257 37.66 -27.23 63.40
CA VAL A 257 36.59 -27.87 62.63
C VAL A 257 35.81 -26.84 61.79
N ALA A 258 35.44 -25.70 62.39
CA ALA A 258 34.76 -24.61 61.69
C ALA A 258 35.62 -24.02 60.55
N LEU A 259 36.91 -23.81 60.79
CA LEU A 259 37.88 -23.33 59.79
C LEU A 259 37.96 -24.27 58.58
N ASN A 260 38.07 -25.58 58.81
CA ASN A 260 38.13 -26.56 57.74
C ASN A 260 36.83 -26.59 56.91
N SER A 261 35.68 -26.46 57.57
CA SER A 261 34.38 -26.35 56.90
C SER A 261 34.28 -25.10 56.02
N GLU A 262 34.73 -23.94 56.50
CA GLU A 262 34.75 -22.70 55.71
C GLU A 262 35.73 -22.77 54.53
N ARG A 263 36.92 -23.38 54.71
CA ARG A 263 37.87 -23.59 53.62
C ARG A 263 37.30 -24.47 52.50
N ALA A 264 36.59 -25.54 52.85
CA ALA A 264 35.90 -26.38 51.88
C ALA A 264 34.82 -25.60 51.10
N ALA A 265 34.02 -24.81 51.81
CA ALA A 265 32.99 -23.98 51.19
C ALA A 265 33.57 -22.86 50.32
N LEU A 266 34.68 -22.23 50.70
CA LEU A 266 35.42 -21.27 49.89
C LEU A 266 35.91 -21.90 48.58
N ALA A 267 36.48 -23.11 48.64
CA ALA A 267 36.91 -23.82 47.44
C ALA A 267 35.75 -24.10 46.48
N THR A 268 34.58 -24.50 47.02
CA THR A 268 33.36 -24.66 46.21
C THR A 268 32.89 -23.33 45.61
N ALA A 269 32.87 -22.25 46.38
CA ALA A 269 32.48 -20.93 45.89
C ALA A 269 33.40 -20.42 44.76
N LYS A 270 34.73 -20.60 44.90
CA LYS A 270 35.71 -20.26 43.85
C LYS A 270 35.49 -21.06 42.57
N SER A 271 35.21 -22.36 42.68
CA SER A 271 34.89 -23.20 41.51
C SER A 271 33.61 -22.72 40.81
N GLN A 272 32.56 -22.39 41.55
CA GLN A 272 31.32 -21.84 40.99
C GLN A 272 31.52 -20.48 40.31
N ALA A 273 32.37 -19.61 40.87
CA ALA A 273 32.69 -18.32 40.29
C ALA A 273 33.42 -18.44 38.93
N GLU A 274 34.35 -19.38 38.78
CA GLU A 274 35.03 -19.62 37.49
C GLU A 274 34.07 -20.14 36.40
N VAL A 275 33.10 -20.98 36.77
CA VAL A 275 32.03 -21.39 35.85
C VAL A 275 31.19 -20.18 35.43
N LEU A 276 30.73 -19.36 36.38
CA LEU A 276 29.94 -18.16 36.10
C LEU A 276 30.71 -17.13 35.25
N LYS A 277 32.03 -17.00 35.47
CA LYS A 277 32.90 -16.13 34.68
C LYS A 277 32.97 -16.57 33.22
N THR A 278 33.03 -17.88 32.98
CA THR A 278 33.00 -18.44 31.62
C THR A 278 31.62 -18.20 30.98
N GLU A 279 30.54 -18.46 31.69
CA GLU A 279 29.17 -18.21 31.21
C GLU A 279 28.93 -16.73 30.90
N TYR A 280 29.41 -15.82 31.76
CA TYR A 280 29.36 -14.38 31.54
C TYR A 280 30.12 -13.97 30.27
N SER A 281 31.35 -14.47 30.09
CA SER A 281 32.15 -14.18 28.89
C SER A 281 31.44 -14.64 27.61
N ASN A 282 30.86 -15.84 27.63
CA ASN A 282 30.10 -16.37 26.50
C ASN A 282 28.83 -15.53 26.22
N ALA A 283 28.08 -15.15 27.26
CA ALA A 283 26.90 -14.31 27.12
C ALA A 283 27.23 -12.93 26.56
N LEU A 284 28.33 -12.31 27.03
CA LEU A 284 28.83 -11.02 26.54
C LEU A 284 29.26 -11.10 25.06
N SER A 285 29.97 -12.17 24.67
CA SER A 285 30.37 -12.40 23.29
C SER A 285 29.17 -12.54 22.34
N ASN A 286 28.16 -13.30 22.76
CA ASN A 286 26.93 -13.50 22.00
C ASN A 286 26.16 -12.17 21.85
N TYR A 287 26.02 -11.41 22.94
CA TYR A 287 25.39 -10.08 22.91
C TYR A 287 26.11 -9.13 21.95
N ASN A 288 27.44 -9.02 22.04
CA ASN A 288 28.22 -8.12 21.18
C ASN A 288 28.13 -8.50 19.69
N SER A 289 28.12 -9.80 19.41
CA SER A 289 27.96 -10.31 18.04
C SER A 289 26.58 -9.99 17.47
N ALA A 290 25.52 -10.21 18.25
CA ALA A 290 24.15 -9.86 17.86
C ALA A 290 23.99 -8.34 17.67
N LYS A 291 24.57 -7.53 18.57
CA LYS A 291 24.54 -6.06 18.50
C LYS A 291 25.14 -5.53 17.21
N LYS A 292 26.30 -6.06 16.81
CA LYS A 292 26.97 -5.67 15.57
C LYS A 292 26.09 -5.91 14.33
N ASN A 293 25.40 -7.04 14.28
CA ASN A 293 24.47 -7.34 13.18
C ASN A 293 23.25 -6.42 13.21
N TYR A 294 22.67 -6.20 14.39
CA TYR A 294 21.56 -5.28 14.59
C TYR A 294 21.90 -3.85 14.12
N ASP A 295 23.06 -3.32 14.49
CA ASP A 295 23.51 -1.98 14.09
C ASP A 295 23.69 -1.88 12.55
N ALA A 296 24.17 -2.94 11.91
CA ALA A 296 24.31 -3.01 10.45
C ALA A 296 22.95 -3.04 9.72
N ASP A 297 21.99 -3.79 10.25
CA ASP A 297 20.62 -3.83 9.74
C ASP A 297 19.94 -2.46 9.92
N SER A 298 20.12 -1.81 11.08
CA SER A 298 19.60 -0.47 11.36
C SER A 298 20.12 0.56 10.36
N ALA A 299 21.43 0.56 10.08
CA ALA A 299 22.03 1.45 9.08
C ALA A 299 21.50 1.20 7.65
N THR A 300 21.18 -0.05 7.32
CA THR A 300 20.58 -0.40 6.02
C THR A 300 19.12 0.05 5.94
N LEU A 301 18.38 -0.06 7.06
CA LEU A 301 17.01 0.42 7.17
C LEU A 301 16.92 1.93 6.96
N GLU A 302 17.82 2.72 7.54
CA GLU A 302 17.90 4.18 7.34
C GLU A 302 18.11 4.55 5.87
N LYS A 303 18.94 3.79 5.13
CA LYS A 303 19.12 3.98 3.69
C LYS A 303 17.83 3.72 2.92
N TYR A 304 17.10 2.64 3.23
CA TYR A 304 15.82 2.36 2.61
C TYR A 304 14.78 3.43 2.91
N VAL A 305 14.70 3.95 4.14
CA VAL A 305 13.81 5.07 4.49
C VAL A 305 14.14 6.30 3.66
N SER A 306 15.42 6.65 3.54
CA SER A 306 15.88 7.79 2.75
C SER A 306 15.49 7.64 1.28
N SER A 307 15.74 6.47 0.67
CA SER A 307 15.32 6.17 -0.71
C SER A 307 13.80 6.22 -0.89
N MET A 308 13.03 5.72 0.09
CA MET A 308 11.57 5.75 0.07
C MET A 308 11.03 7.19 0.10
N ASN A 309 11.65 8.07 0.89
CA ASN A 309 11.30 9.49 0.95
C ASN A 309 11.56 10.20 -0.38
N GLU A 310 12.71 9.96 -1.02
CA GLU A 310 12.99 10.52 -2.35
C GLU A 310 12.02 10.01 -3.42
N LEU A 311 11.70 8.71 -3.41
CA LEU A 311 10.68 8.15 -4.30
C LEU A 311 9.28 8.73 -4.04
N THR A 312 8.94 9.03 -2.78
CA THR A 312 7.66 9.67 -2.43
C THR A 312 7.60 11.10 -2.97
N LYS A 313 8.71 11.87 -2.89
CA LYS A 313 8.82 13.17 -3.56
C LYS A 313 8.68 13.03 -5.08
N GLY A 314 9.26 11.98 -5.65
CA GLY A 314 9.10 11.60 -7.07
C GLY A 314 7.64 11.33 -7.44
N GLN A 315 6.90 10.56 -6.63
CA GLN A 315 5.47 10.29 -6.82
C GLN A 315 4.62 11.57 -6.79
N SER A 316 4.89 12.49 -5.86
CA SER A 316 4.21 13.79 -5.81
C SER A 316 4.48 14.61 -7.09
N SER A 317 5.72 14.60 -7.57
CA SER A 317 6.12 15.28 -8.80
C SER A 317 5.45 14.66 -10.03
N LEU A 318 5.40 13.33 -10.13
CA LEU A 318 4.69 12.63 -11.20
C LEU A 318 3.19 12.96 -11.18
N THR A 319 2.57 13.03 -10.00
CA THR A 319 1.14 13.37 -9.88
C THR A 319 0.86 14.77 -10.43
N LYS A 320 1.72 15.75 -10.12
CA LYS A 320 1.63 17.10 -10.71
C LYS A 320 1.81 17.07 -12.23
N LEU A 321 2.77 16.29 -12.72
CA LEU A 321 3.05 16.18 -14.15
C LEU A 321 1.90 15.50 -14.91
N ILE A 322 1.25 14.47 -14.32
CA ILE A 322 0.04 13.86 -14.87
C ILE A 322 -1.08 14.89 -14.98
N ALA A 323 -1.35 15.65 -13.92
CA ALA A 323 -2.37 16.70 -13.94
C ALA A 323 -2.08 17.79 -14.98
N GLN A 324 -0.80 18.14 -15.17
CA GLN A 324 -0.38 19.07 -16.21
C GLN A 324 -0.62 18.52 -17.62
N VAL A 325 -0.25 17.26 -17.88
CA VAL A 325 -0.51 16.59 -19.16
C VAL A 325 -2.02 16.48 -19.45
N GLU A 326 -2.84 16.20 -18.44
CA GLU A 326 -4.30 16.16 -18.57
C GLU A 326 -4.88 17.56 -18.88
N SER A 327 -4.38 18.61 -18.23
CA SER A 327 -4.77 19.99 -18.52
C SER A 327 -4.39 20.39 -19.95
N GLU A 328 -3.16 20.13 -20.36
CA GLU A 328 -2.65 20.43 -21.71
C GLU A 328 -3.40 19.63 -22.79
N ALA A 329 -3.79 18.38 -22.50
CA ALA A 329 -4.63 17.58 -23.40
C ALA A 329 -6.00 18.23 -23.65
N ASN A 330 -6.65 18.72 -22.59
CA ASN A 330 -7.92 19.45 -22.69
C ASN A 330 -7.75 20.75 -23.49
N GLU A 331 -6.71 21.53 -23.21
CA GLU A 331 -6.40 22.75 -23.96
C GLU A 331 -6.16 22.44 -25.46
N LEU A 332 -5.42 21.37 -25.77
CA LEU A 332 -5.18 20.94 -27.15
C LEU A 332 -6.49 20.59 -27.87
N GLU A 333 -7.43 19.94 -27.20
CA GLU A 333 -8.76 19.64 -27.76
C GLU A 333 -9.54 20.92 -28.07
N THR A 334 -9.58 21.87 -27.13
CA THR A 334 -10.27 23.16 -27.35
C THR A 334 -9.64 23.97 -28.47
N LEU A 335 -8.30 23.97 -28.56
CA LEU A 335 -7.57 24.69 -29.59
C LEU A 335 -7.76 24.07 -30.97
N LYS A 336 -7.82 22.73 -31.07
CA LYS A 336 -8.19 22.02 -32.31
C LYS A 336 -9.59 22.39 -32.79
N ARG A 337 -10.57 22.52 -31.89
CA ARG A 337 -11.92 23.00 -32.26
C ARG A 337 -11.87 24.42 -32.80
N ARG A 338 -11.16 25.33 -32.13
CA ARG A 338 -11.01 26.73 -32.57
C ARG A 338 -10.32 26.85 -33.93
N VAL A 339 -9.29 26.03 -34.20
CA VAL A 339 -8.66 25.95 -35.53
C VAL A 339 -9.66 25.48 -36.57
N THR A 340 -10.45 24.44 -36.27
CA THR A 340 -11.48 23.91 -37.18
C THR A 340 -12.55 24.97 -37.49
N GLU A 341 -13.04 25.68 -36.47
CA GLU A 341 -14.00 26.79 -36.62
C GLU A 341 -13.40 27.93 -37.47
N ALA A 342 -12.16 28.32 -37.20
CA ALA A 342 -11.44 29.34 -37.98
C ALA A 342 -11.29 28.92 -39.44
N GLN A 343 -10.99 27.63 -39.70
CA GLN A 343 -10.85 27.10 -41.05
C GLN A 343 -12.19 27.07 -41.80
N ILE A 344 -13.28 26.68 -41.14
CA ILE A 344 -14.64 26.79 -41.68
C ILE A 344 -14.96 28.25 -42.02
N SER A 345 -14.65 29.20 -41.11
CA SER A 345 -14.91 30.63 -41.32
C SER A 345 -14.15 31.20 -42.51
N TYR A 346 -12.88 30.79 -42.69
CA TYR A 346 -12.05 31.16 -43.83
C TYR A 346 -12.65 30.63 -45.15
N THR A 347 -13.03 29.35 -45.18
CA THR A 347 -13.65 28.73 -46.37
C THR A 347 -15.00 29.39 -46.71
N LEU A 348 -15.83 29.70 -45.71
CA LEU A 348 -17.10 30.39 -45.92
C LEU A 348 -16.91 31.83 -46.42
N ALA A 349 -15.96 32.58 -45.87
CA ALA A 349 -15.64 33.92 -46.35
C ALA A 349 -15.19 33.90 -47.83
N SER A 350 -14.34 32.94 -48.20
CA SER A 350 -13.89 32.76 -49.58
C SER A 350 -15.05 32.40 -50.53
N ARG A 351 -15.95 31.49 -50.11
CA ARG A 351 -17.07 31.02 -50.94
C ARG A 351 -18.21 32.03 -51.05
N ASN A 352 -18.61 32.68 -49.96
CA ASN A 352 -19.68 33.68 -49.99
C ASN A 352 -19.24 34.90 -50.80
N GLY A 353 -17.99 35.33 -50.61
CA GLY A 353 -17.41 36.42 -51.40
C GLY A 353 -17.36 36.11 -52.90
N SER A 354 -17.02 34.88 -53.29
CA SER A 354 -17.01 34.51 -54.72
C SER A 354 -18.41 34.48 -55.32
N VAL A 355 -19.43 34.06 -54.57
CA VAL A 355 -20.83 34.09 -55.01
C VAL A 355 -21.35 35.52 -55.16
N GLU A 356 -21.08 36.39 -54.18
CA GLU A 356 -21.47 37.81 -54.23
C GLU A 356 -20.82 38.55 -55.41
N ILE A 357 -19.52 38.32 -55.64
CA ILE A 357 -18.79 38.87 -56.79
C ILE A 357 -19.36 38.33 -58.10
N SER A 358 -19.61 37.02 -58.20
CA SER A 358 -20.16 36.41 -59.43
C SER A 358 -21.54 36.98 -59.79
N LYS A 359 -22.37 37.24 -58.78
CA LYS A 359 -23.68 37.88 -58.97
C LYS A 359 -23.52 39.33 -59.46
N ALA A 360 -22.67 40.12 -58.80
CA ALA A 360 -22.42 41.50 -59.19
C ALA A 360 -21.78 41.61 -60.60
N GLU A 361 -20.92 40.67 -60.99
CA GLU A 361 -20.37 40.58 -62.35
C GLU A 361 -21.44 40.24 -63.39
N TYR A 362 -22.40 39.37 -63.04
CA TYR A 362 -23.55 39.08 -63.90
C TYR A 362 -24.46 40.31 -64.04
N ASP A 363 -24.80 40.99 -62.94
CA ASP A 363 -25.65 42.18 -62.95
C ASP A 363 -25.00 43.32 -63.75
N LEU A 364 -23.68 43.55 -63.59
CA LEU A 364 -22.90 44.49 -64.40
C LEU A 364 -22.89 44.11 -65.88
N LYS A 365 -22.79 42.82 -66.22
CA LYS A 365 -22.86 42.34 -67.60
C LYS A 365 -24.23 42.59 -68.22
N VAL A 366 -25.32 42.36 -67.47
CA VAL A 366 -26.68 42.67 -67.91
C VAL A 366 -26.85 44.18 -68.09
N ALA A 367 -26.35 45.00 -67.17
CA ALA A 367 -26.38 46.46 -67.26
C ALA A 367 -25.65 46.97 -68.51
N LYS A 368 -24.44 46.47 -68.79
CA LYS A 368 -23.67 46.81 -70.00
C LYS A 368 -24.37 46.37 -71.29
N SER A 369 -24.99 45.19 -71.29
CA SER A 369 -25.77 44.71 -72.45
C SER A 369 -26.98 45.60 -72.72
N ARG A 370 -27.72 46.01 -71.68
CA ARG A 370 -28.87 46.93 -71.82
C ARG A 370 -28.42 48.31 -72.28
N TYR A 371 -27.31 48.82 -71.74
CA TYR A 371 -26.70 50.06 -72.20
C TYR A 371 -26.34 49.99 -73.70
N SER A 372 -25.68 48.91 -74.14
CA SER A 372 -25.35 48.70 -75.55
C SER A 372 -26.59 48.67 -76.42
N THR A 373 -27.65 47.94 -76.04
CA THR A 373 -28.90 47.92 -76.82
C THR A 373 -29.54 49.29 -76.93
N VAL A 374 -29.56 50.09 -75.86
CA VAL A 374 -30.11 51.46 -75.90
C VAL A 374 -29.23 52.41 -76.72
N ASP A 375 -27.91 52.24 -76.69
CA ASP A 375 -26.92 52.98 -77.48
C ASP A 375 -27.00 52.61 -78.97
N ASP A 376 -27.20 51.32 -79.28
CA ASP A 376 -27.45 50.79 -80.61
C ASP A 376 -28.80 51.27 -81.14
N GLU A 377 -29.88 51.24 -80.35
CA GLU A 377 -31.20 51.81 -80.70
C GLU A 377 -31.13 53.31 -80.94
N TYR A 378 -30.33 54.05 -80.15
CA TYR A 378 -30.09 55.47 -80.38
C TYR A 378 -29.31 55.70 -81.68
N THR A 379 -28.32 54.87 -81.97
CA THR A 379 -27.52 54.93 -83.20
C THR A 379 -28.36 54.55 -84.43
N GLU A 380 -29.21 53.54 -84.31
CA GLU A 380 -30.16 53.12 -85.34
C GLU A 380 -31.24 54.17 -85.55
N LEU A 381 -31.82 54.75 -84.50
CA LEU A 381 -32.77 55.87 -84.60
C LEU A 381 -32.11 57.12 -85.21
N LYS A 382 -30.86 57.41 -84.86
CA LYS A 382 -30.06 58.49 -85.47
C LYS A 382 -29.87 58.25 -86.97
N ASN A 383 -29.44 57.04 -87.33
CA ASN A 383 -29.24 56.63 -88.72
C ASN A 383 -30.57 56.54 -89.51
N ASP A 384 -31.68 56.16 -88.88
CA ASP A 384 -33.00 56.10 -89.50
C ASP A 384 -33.58 57.50 -89.68
N ILE A 385 -33.37 58.44 -88.73
CA ILE A 385 -33.69 59.86 -88.91
C ILE A 385 -32.86 60.46 -90.07
N ASP A 386 -31.55 60.17 -90.14
CA ASP A 386 -30.66 60.63 -91.22
C ASP A 386 -31.02 60.00 -92.59
N SER A 387 -31.37 58.71 -92.58
CA SER A 387 -31.85 57.93 -93.73
C SER A 387 -33.20 58.43 -94.25
N LYS A 388 -34.14 58.74 -93.35
CA LYS A 388 -35.51 59.20 -93.65
C LYS A 388 -35.56 60.67 -94.07
N SER A 389 -34.59 61.48 -93.61
CA SER A 389 -34.29 62.79 -94.21
C SER A 389 -33.72 62.67 -95.64
N GLY A 390 -33.09 61.55 -95.99
CA GLY A 390 -32.59 61.24 -97.34
C GLY A 390 -33.62 60.57 -98.27
N THR A 391 -34.50 59.72 -97.76
CA THR A 391 -35.49 58.94 -98.53
C THR A 391 -36.81 59.68 -98.79
N LEU A 392 -37.10 60.78 -98.09
CA LEU A 392 -38.31 61.60 -98.34
C LEU A 392 -38.27 62.38 -99.68
N ASN A 393 -37.14 62.39 -100.38
CA ASN A 393 -36.97 63.01 -101.71
C ASN A 393 -36.88 62.01 -102.88
N SER A 394 -36.97 60.70 -102.64
CA SER A 394 -36.67 59.72 -103.70
C SER A 394 -37.42 58.40 -103.60
N GLU A 395 -38.75 58.41 -103.47
CA GLU A 395 -39.55 57.18 -103.62
C GLU A 395 -41.00 57.44 -104.08
N LEU A 396 -41.15 57.81 -105.36
CA LEU A 396 -42.37 57.60 -106.17
C LEU A 396 -42.03 56.63 -107.31
N LYS A 397 -41.46 55.47 -106.99
CA LYS A 397 -41.36 54.39 -107.98
C LYS A 397 -41.32 53.00 -107.35
N SER A 398 -42.49 52.38 -107.44
CA SER A 398 -42.74 50.94 -107.55
C SER A 398 -42.44 50.05 -106.34
N LEU A 399 -43.53 49.90 -105.57
CA LEU A 399 -44.04 48.71 -104.89
C LEU A 399 -43.53 47.33 -105.35
N GLN A 400 -43.69 46.39 -104.39
CA GLN A 400 -43.96 44.95 -104.50
C GLN A 400 -42.70 44.06 -104.62
N THR A 401 -42.44 43.05 -103.75
CA THR A 401 -43.37 42.10 -103.11
C THR A 401 -42.69 41.39 -101.91
N THR A 402 -43.39 41.37 -100.78
CA THR A 402 -43.63 40.30 -99.77
C THR A 402 -43.15 38.86 -100.14
N LEU A 403 -42.90 37.88 -99.26
CA LEU A 403 -42.84 37.61 -97.81
C LEU A 403 -42.55 36.09 -97.72
N GLY A 404 -41.87 35.55 -96.69
CA GLY A 404 -41.48 34.13 -96.70
C GLY A 404 -41.17 33.45 -95.37
N ASN A 405 -42.11 33.52 -94.43
CA ASN A 405 -42.50 32.52 -93.42
C ASN A 405 -41.48 31.75 -92.53
N ILE A 406 -41.64 32.05 -91.23
CA ILE A 406 -41.74 31.26 -89.98
C ILE A 406 -41.99 29.73 -90.08
N ALA A 407 -41.33 28.96 -89.20
CA ALA A 407 -41.80 27.75 -88.47
C ALA A 407 -40.70 27.29 -87.48
N ASN A 408 -40.86 26.69 -86.28
CA ASN A 408 -41.97 26.32 -85.40
C ASN A 408 -41.35 25.86 -84.02
N LEU A 409 -42.12 25.98 -82.92
CA LEU A 409 -41.90 25.41 -81.55
C LEU A 409 -42.09 23.86 -81.53
N ARG A 410 -41.71 23.02 -80.53
CA ARG A 410 -42.04 22.96 -79.07
C ARG A 410 -41.48 21.64 -78.41
N TRP A 411 -41.50 21.45 -77.07
CA TRP A 411 -41.79 20.25 -76.18
C TRP A 411 -41.27 20.53 -74.73
N THR A 412 -42.05 20.73 -73.63
CA THR A 412 -42.73 19.91 -72.56
C THR A 412 -41.88 19.14 -71.51
N ALA A 413 -42.31 19.17 -70.23
CA ALA A 413 -41.62 18.69 -69.01
C ALA A 413 -42.41 17.64 -68.18
N THR A 414 -41.71 16.82 -67.37
CA THR A 414 -42.25 15.76 -66.48
C THR A 414 -41.63 15.81 -65.05
N PRO A 415 -42.33 15.37 -63.97
CA PRO A 415 -42.03 15.72 -62.57
C PRO A 415 -41.19 14.70 -61.75
N ARG A 416 -40.69 15.19 -60.60
CA ARG A 416 -39.54 14.72 -59.75
C ARG A 416 -39.64 13.34 -59.07
N ASN A 417 -40.74 12.60 -59.15
CA ASN A 417 -40.97 11.46 -58.23
C ASN A 417 -40.59 10.06 -58.79
N ASP A 418 -40.02 9.97 -59.99
CA ASP A 418 -39.66 8.69 -60.64
C ASP A 418 -38.15 8.33 -60.54
N PHE A 419 -37.42 8.92 -59.60
CA PHE A 419 -36.00 8.60 -59.39
C PHE A 419 -35.85 7.38 -58.45
N SER A 420 -35.49 6.23 -59.02
CA SER A 420 -35.35 4.92 -58.33
C SER A 420 -34.36 4.91 -57.15
N GLY A 421 -33.45 5.89 -57.07
CA GLY A 421 -32.44 6.01 -56.02
C GLY A 421 -32.93 6.55 -54.67
N MET A 422 -33.99 7.38 -54.62
CA MET A 422 -34.44 7.96 -53.33
C MET A 422 -35.39 7.03 -52.55
N ARG A 423 -36.13 6.15 -53.24
CA ARG A 423 -37.03 5.17 -52.62
C ARG A 423 -36.29 4.01 -51.96
N SER A 424 -35.15 3.59 -52.50
CA SER A 424 -34.31 2.54 -51.89
C SER A 424 -33.57 3.02 -50.65
N LEU A 425 -33.16 4.29 -50.59
CA LEU A 425 -32.53 4.89 -49.41
C LEU A 425 -33.53 5.03 -48.24
N ALA A 426 -34.76 5.47 -48.51
CA ALA A 426 -35.80 5.59 -47.48
C ALA A 426 -36.15 4.24 -46.83
N VAL A 427 -36.31 3.18 -47.63
CA VAL A 427 -36.56 1.82 -47.13
C VAL A 427 -35.37 1.26 -46.34
N SER A 428 -34.14 1.59 -46.74
CA SER A 428 -32.93 1.13 -46.03
C SER A 428 -32.78 1.79 -44.65
N LEU A 429 -33.12 3.08 -44.52
CA LEU A 429 -33.08 3.79 -43.24
C LEU A 429 -34.18 3.34 -42.27
N GLU A 430 -35.37 3.01 -42.79
CA GLU A 430 -36.48 2.45 -42.00
C GLU A 430 -36.12 1.07 -41.40
N ASN A 431 -35.44 0.22 -42.18
CA ASN A 431 -34.96 -1.08 -41.72
C ASN A 431 -33.89 -0.97 -40.62
N ILE A 432 -32.96 -0.02 -40.73
CA ILE A 432 -31.93 0.22 -39.71
C ILE A 432 -32.54 0.72 -38.40
N LYS A 433 -33.52 1.64 -38.48
CA LYS A 433 -34.23 2.13 -37.28
C LYS A 433 -34.96 0.99 -36.57
N SER A 434 -35.60 0.11 -37.33
CA SER A 434 -36.28 -1.08 -36.78
C SER A 434 -35.28 -2.04 -36.13
N MET A 435 -34.13 -2.30 -36.77
CA MET A 435 -33.06 -3.13 -36.22
C MET A 435 -32.44 -2.56 -34.93
N SER A 436 -32.23 -1.24 -34.86
CA SER A 436 -31.65 -0.57 -33.69
C SER A 436 -32.50 -0.64 -32.42
N THR A 437 -33.79 -0.97 -32.53
CA THR A 437 -34.68 -1.11 -31.37
C THR A 437 -34.74 -2.56 -30.84
N VAL A 438 -34.74 -3.54 -31.75
CA VAL A 438 -34.87 -4.96 -31.40
C VAL A 438 -33.55 -5.54 -30.90
N PHE A 439 -32.42 -5.22 -31.54
CA PHE A 439 -31.13 -5.82 -31.19
C PHE A 439 -30.69 -5.55 -29.73
N PRO A 440 -30.73 -4.31 -29.21
CA PRO A 440 -30.35 -4.06 -27.82
C PRO A 440 -31.19 -4.87 -26.83
N MET A 441 -32.49 -5.03 -27.09
CA MET A 441 -33.39 -5.80 -26.22
C MET A 441 -32.97 -7.27 -26.14
N VAL A 442 -32.62 -7.89 -27.27
CA VAL A 442 -32.15 -9.28 -27.32
C VAL A 442 -30.77 -9.41 -26.65
N PHE A 443 -29.84 -8.49 -26.93
CA PHE A 443 -28.49 -8.51 -26.32
C PHE A 443 -28.50 -8.30 -24.81
N PHE A 444 -29.39 -7.46 -24.28
CA PHE A 444 -29.55 -7.32 -22.83
C PHE A 444 -30.14 -8.58 -22.21
N LEU A 445 -31.08 -9.25 -22.89
CA LEU A 445 -31.66 -10.51 -22.42
C LEU A 445 -30.61 -11.64 -22.38
N THR A 446 -29.80 -11.77 -23.44
CA THR A 446 -28.72 -12.77 -23.50
C THR A 446 -27.64 -12.49 -22.47
N ALA A 447 -27.23 -11.21 -22.32
CA ALA A 447 -26.28 -10.79 -21.30
C ALA A 447 -26.80 -11.07 -19.88
N MET A 448 -28.09 -10.82 -19.61
CA MET A 448 -28.71 -11.12 -18.32
C MET A 448 -28.63 -12.61 -17.99
N ILE A 449 -29.00 -13.48 -18.93
CA ILE A 449 -28.94 -14.94 -18.75
C ILE A 449 -27.50 -15.40 -18.51
N ALA A 450 -26.55 -14.89 -19.30
CA ALA A 450 -25.13 -15.22 -19.16
C ALA A 450 -24.58 -14.78 -17.79
N CYS A 451 -24.84 -13.54 -17.38
CA CYS A 451 -24.43 -13.02 -16.07
C CYS A 451 -25.02 -13.83 -14.92
N LEU A 452 -26.30 -14.22 -15.01
CA LEU A 452 -26.96 -15.06 -14.01
C LEU A 452 -26.26 -16.43 -13.88
N VAL A 453 -25.95 -17.10 -15.00
CA VAL A 453 -25.27 -18.40 -15.00
C VAL A 453 -23.86 -18.30 -14.42
N ILE A 454 -23.11 -17.26 -14.80
CA ILE A 454 -21.76 -17.02 -14.29
C ILE A 454 -21.80 -16.78 -12.78
N MET A 455 -22.74 -15.96 -12.30
CA MET A 455 -22.87 -15.67 -10.88
C MET A 455 -23.33 -16.87 -10.05
N ILE A 456 -24.26 -17.69 -10.56
CA ILE A 456 -24.62 -18.96 -9.94
C ILE A 456 -23.37 -19.84 -9.78
N LYS A 457 -22.55 -19.95 -10.82
CA LYS A 457 -21.30 -20.74 -10.77
C LYS A 457 -20.30 -20.16 -9.76
N ASN A 458 -20.11 -18.85 -9.74
CA ASN A 458 -19.18 -18.19 -8.82
C ASN A 458 -19.60 -18.38 -7.35
N VAL A 459 -20.90 -18.24 -7.06
CA VAL A 459 -21.47 -18.47 -5.72
C VAL A 459 -21.38 -19.96 -5.34
N GLU A 460 -21.53 -20.88 -6.28
CA GLU A 460 -21.37 -22.33 -6.05
C GLU A 460 -19.91 -22.73 -5.76
N GLU A 461 -18.93 -22.08 -6.38
CA GLU A 461 -17.50 -22.33 -6.14
C GLU A 461 -17.10 -21.86 -4.73
N GLU A 462 -17.63 -20.72 -4.27
CA GLU A 462 -17.41 -20.19 -2.92
C GLU A 462 -18.43 -20.70 -1.87
N ARG A 463 -19.22 -21.72 -2.19
CA ARG A 463 -20.30 -22.24 -1.33
C ARG A 463 -19.86 -22.63 0.08
N LYS A 464 -18.67 -23.22 0.21
CA LYS A 464 -18.10 -23.60 1.52
C LYS A 464 -17.77 -22.38 2.37
N GLU A 465 -17.24 -21.32 1.76
CA GLU A 465 -16.92 -20.07 2.43
C GLU A 465 -18.19 -19.39 2.96
N ILE A 466 -19.25 -19.38 2.15
CA ILE A 466 -20.58 -18.91 2.57
C ILE A 466 -21.08 -19.69 3.79
N GLY A 467 -20.90 -21.02 3.80
CA GLY A 467 -21.23 -21.86 4.96
C GLY A 467 -20.46 -21.50 6.23
N ILE A 468 -19.17 -21.17 6.10
CA ILE A 468 -18.31 -20.73 7.22
C ILE A 468 -18.78 -19.38 7.74
N PHE A 469 -19.03 -18.39 6.88
CA PHE A 469 -19.51 -17.07 7.31
C PHE A 469 -20.85 -17.15 8.04
N LYS A 470 -21.78 -18.00 7.59
CA LYS A 470 -23.04 -18.21 8.31
C LYS A 470 -22.85 -18.93 9.65
N ALA A 471 -21.90 -19.86 9.76
CA ALA A 471 -21.57 -20.54 11.01
C ALA A 471 -20.91 -19.60 12.04
N LEU A 472 -20.19 -18.59 11.57
CA LEU A 472 -19.59 -17.53 12.39
C LEU A 472 -20.59 -16.43 12.78
N GLY A 473 -21.87 -16.53 12.39
CA GLY A 473 -22.92 -15.60 12.79
C GLY A 473 -23.08 -14.36 11.90
N TYR A 474 -22.49 -14.32 10.71
CA TYR A 474 -22.72 -13.22 9.76
C TYR A 474 -24.16 -13.23 9.23
N SER A 475 -24.74 -12.04 9.08
CA SER A 475 -26.07 -11.88 8.50
C SER A 475 -26.08 -12.22 7.01
N ASN A 476 -27.23 -12.70 6.51
CA ASN A 476 -27.42 -13.01 5.10
C ASN A 476 -27.14 -11.82 4.17
N SER A 477 -27.39 -10.59 4.65
CA SER A 477 -27.12 -9.35 3.91
C SER A 477 -25.62 -9.03 3.84
N ALA A 478 -24.84 -9.30 4.90
CA ALA A 478 -23.39 -9.10 4.89
C ALA A 478 -22.71 -10.03 3.88
N VAL A 479 -23.16 -11.29 3.80
CA VAL A 479 -22.66 -12.25 2.80
C VAL A 479 -23.04 -11.82 1.39
N ALA A 480 -24.28 -11.35 1.17
CA ALA A 480 -24.71 -10.85 -0.13
C ALA A 480 -23.95 -9.60 -0.59
N GLY A 481 -23.58 -8.72 0.35
CA GLY A 481 -22.80 -7.52 0.08
C GLY A 481 -21.44 -7.81 -0.58
N LYS A 482 -20.74 -8.89 -0.19
CA LYS A 482 -19.48 -9.32 -0.82
C LYS A 482 -19.66 -9.58 -2.32
N PHE A 483 -20.68 -10.36 -2.68
CA PHE A 483 -20.92 -10.74 -4.08
C PHE A 483 -21.46 -9.59 -4.92
N ILE A 484 -22.29 -8.72 -4.35
CA ILE A 484 -22.78 -7.51 -5.03
C ILE A 484 -21.62 -6.56 -5.31
N LEU A 485 -20.74 -6.34 -4.32
CA LEU A 485 -19.55 -5.49 -4.50
C LEU A 485 -18.64 -6.04 -5.61
N TYR A 486 -18.37 -7.35 -5.61
CA TYR A 486 -17.60 -8.01 -6.65
C TYR A 486 -18.20 -7.80 -8.05
N ALA A 487 -19.52 -7.96 -8.18
CA ALA A 487 -20.21 -7.81 -9.45
C ALA A 487 -20.28 -6.36 -9.94
N VAL A 488 -20.46 -5.40 -9.04
CA VAL A 488 -20.46 -3.97 -9.37
C VAL A 488 -19.06 -3.52 -9.83
N LEU A 489 -17.99 -4.00 -9.19
CA LEU A 489 -16.63 -3.71 -9.61
C LEU A 489 -16.33 -4.28 -11.01
N ALA A 490 -16.74 -5.52 -11.28
CA ALA A 490 -16.63 -6.11 -12.62
C ALA A 490 -17.47 -5.34 -13.66
N TRP A 491 -18.67 -4.91 -13.28
CA TRP A 491 -19.55 -4.10 -14.12
C TRP A 491 -18.95 -2.74 -14.47
N ILE A 492 -18.28 -2.05 -13.53
CA ILE A 492 -17.62 -0.75 -13.79
C ILE A 492 -16.56 -0.86 -14.89
N ILE A 493 -15.76 -1.93 -14.87
CA ILE A 493 -14.73 -2.15 -15.88
C ILE A 493 -15.37 -2.49 -17.23
N GLY A 494 -16.39 -3.35 -17.23
CA GLY A 494 -17.12 -3.75 -18.43
C GLY A 494 -17.86 -2.59 -19.09
N ILE A 495 -18.52 -1.73 -18.31
CA ILE A 495 -19.28 -0.59 -18.84
C ILE A 495 -18.35 0.49 -19.40
N PHE A 496 -17.19 0.71 -18.77
CA PHE A 496 -16.19 1.65 -19.28
C PHE A 496 -15.67 1.21 -20.65
N ILE A 497 -15.23 -0.04 -20.78
CA ILE A 497 -14.71 -0.59 -22.04
C ILE A 497 -15.82 -0.68 -23.10
N GLY A 498 -17.01 -1.14 -22.71
CA GLY A 498 -18.16 -1.33 -23.60
C GLY A 498 -18.70 -0.01 -24.13
N THR A 499 -18.76 1.04 -23.31
CA THR A 499 -19.21 2.36 -23.75
C THR A 499 -18.19 2.96 -24.72
N VAL A 500 -16.90 2.94 -24.40
CA VAL A 500 -15.85 3.47 -25.29
C VAL A 500 -15.80 2.74 -26.63
N MET A 501 -15.85 1.40 -26.63
CA MET A 501 -15.88 0.63 -27.87
C MET A 501 -17.19 0.82 -28.64
N GLY A 502 -18.33 0.84 -27.96
CA GLY A 502 -19.66 0.98 -28.57
C GLY A 502 -19.89 2.36 -29.20
N THR A 503 -19.40 3.43 -28.58
CA THR A 503 -19.62 4.80 -29.08
C THR A 503 -18.56 5.26 -30.09
N CYS A 504 -17.34 4.73 -30.03
CA CYS A 504 -16.25 5.17 -30.91
C CYS A 504 -16.02 4.23 -32.10
N VAL A 505 -16.03 2.91 -31.88
CA VAL A 505 -15.62 1.94 -32.92
C VAL A 505 -16.79 1.58 -33.83
N LEU A 506 -17.97 1.32 -33.27
CA LEU A 506 -19.12 0.82 -34.02
C LEU A 506 -19.68 1.85 -35.03
N PRO A 507 -19.85 3.14 -34.68
CA PRO A 507 -20.30 4.15 -35.65
C PRO A 507 -19.30 4.38 -36.79
N PHE A 508 -17.99 4.33 -36.48
CA PHE A 508 -16.93 4.48 -37.49
C PHE A 508 -16.98 3.35 -38.54
N VAL A 509 -17.15 2.10 -38.08
CA VAL A 509 -17.23 0.94 -38.97
C VAL A 509 -18.51 0.97 -39.83
N ILE A 510 -19.66 1.31 -39.25
CA ILE A 510 -20.93 1.39 -40.01
C ILE A 510 -20.87 2.51 -41.05
N CYS A 511 -20.41 3.71 -40.70
CA CYS A 511 -20.25 4.81 -41.66
C CYS A 511 -19.29 4.44 -42.80
N SER A 512 -18.21 3.71 -42.50
CA SER A 512 -17.26 3.23 -43.52
C SER A 512 -17.89 2.25 -44.52
N ILE A 513 -18.79 1.35 -44.06
CA ILE A 513 -19.46 0.37 -44.94
C ILE A 513 -20.50 1.06 -45.84
N TYR A 514 -21.27 2.01 -45.32
CA TYR A 514 -22.28 2.71 -46.11
C TYR A 514 -21.68 3.69 -47.13
N ASN A 515 -20.51 4.29 -46.83
CA ASN A 515 -19.76 5.11 -47.78
C ASN A 515 -19.29 4.34 -49.02
N MET A 516 -19.21 2.99 -48.97
CA MET A 516 -18.91 2.17 -50.16
C MET A 516 -20.12 1.97 -51.10
N THR A 517 -21.35 2.19 -50.62
CA THR A 517 -22.59 1.92 -51.40
C THR A 517 -23.35 3.18 -51.78
N TYR A 518 -23.28 4.24 -50.97
CA TYR A 518 -23.95 5.52 -51.21
C TYR A 518 -23.01 6.69 -50.91
N SER A 519 -22.91 7.67 -51.82
CA SER A 519 -22.19 8.93 -51.55
C SER A 519 -23.07 9.85 -50.69
N VAL A 520 -23.03 9.64 -49.37
CA VAL A 520 -23.69 10.49 -48.38
C VAL A 520 -22.66 11.48 -47.79
N PRO A 521 -23.00 12.78 -47.65
CA PRO A 521 -22.12 13.75 -46.97
C PRO A 521 -21.90 13.33 -45.51
N ASN A 522 -20.67 13.53 -45.01
CA ASN A 522 -20.22 13.13 -43.67
C ASN A 522 -21.09 13.75 -42.56
N VAL A 523 -22.13 13.04 -42.13
CA VAL A 523 -22.97 13.42 -40.99
C VAL A 523 -22.25 13.02 -39.72
N GLY A 524 -21.81 14.02 -38.96
CA GLY A 524 -21.12 13.83 -37.68
C GLY A 524 -21.93 12.96 -36.72
N THR A 525 -21.24 12.11 -35.96
CA THR A 525 -21.83 11.30 -34.90
C THR A 525 -22.36 12.21 -33.80
N VAL A 526 -23.67 12.35 -33.67
CA VAL A 526 -24.27 13.04 -32.54
C VAL A 526 -24.23 12.08 -31.35
N PHE A 527 -23.56 12.47 -30.27
CA PHE A 527 -23.54 11.69 -29.04
C PHE A 527 -24.86 11.90 -28.29
N LEU A 528 -25.78 10.94 -28.37
CA LEU A 528 -27.04 11.01 -27.63
C LEU A 528 -26.81 10.46 -26.21
N ALA A 529 -26.45 11.35 -25.29
CA ALA A 529 -26.15 11.04 -23.89
C ALA A 529 -27.29 10.30 -23.17
N ASP A 530 -28.55 10.60 -23.55
CA ASP A 530 -29.73 9.98 -22.94
C ASP A 530 -29.73 8.46 -23.11
N TYR A 531 -29.44 7.94 -24.30
CA TYR A 531 -29.42 6.49 -24.55
C TYR A 531 -28.27 5.77 -23.83
N VAL A 532 -27.11 6.43 -23.70
CA VAL A 532 -25.98 5.88 -22.95
C VAL A 532 -26.32 5.78 -21.47
N PHE A 533 -26.95 6.82 -20.91
CA PHE A 533 -27.38 6.83 -19.51
C PHE A 533 -28.43 5.74 -19.22
N PHE A 534 -29.45 5.60 -20.08
CA PHE A 534 -30.44 4.52 -19.95
C PHE A 534 -29.79 3.13 -20.07
N GLY A 535 -28.83 2.94 -20.96
CA GLY A 535 -28.09 1.67 -21.10
C GLY A 535 -27.28 1.31 -19.86
N ILE A 536 -26.58 2.28 -19.27
CA ILE A 536 -25.84 2.12 -18.01
C ILE A 536 -26.81 1.74 -16.89
N ALA A 537 -27.91 2.48 -16.73
CA ALA A 537 -28.90 2.22 -15.69
C ALA A 537 -29.53 0.82 -15.79
N ILE A 538 -29.95 0.40 -16.99
CA ILE A 538 -30.52 -0.93 -17.23
C ILE A 538 -29.49 -2.03 -16.94
N SER A 539 -28.26 -1.88 -17.41
CA SER A 539 -27.21 -2.88 -17.18
C SER A 539 -26.85 -3.06 -15.69
N LEU A 540 -26.88 -1.97 -14.92
CA LEU A 540 -26.67 -2.00 -13.47
C LEU A 540 -27.79 -2.76 -12.75
N ILE A 541 -29.05 -2.49 -13.10
CA ILE A 541 -30.20 -3.19 -12.55
C ILE A 541 -30.12 -4.69 -12.86
N LEU A 542 -29.73 -5.05 -14.09
CA LEU A 542 -29.61 -6.44 -14.51
C LEU A 542 -28.53 -7.20 -13.73
N ILE A 543 -27.32 -6.63 -13.56
CA ILE A 543 -26.23 -7.32 -12.85
C ILE A 543 -26.52 -7.47 -11.35
N VAL A 544 -27.13 -6.45 -10.73
CA VAL A 544 -27.54 -6.49 -9.32
C VAL A 544 -28.69 -7.47 -9.12
N ALA A 545 -29.68 -7.50 -10.01
CA ALA A 545 -30.77 -8.47 -9.93
C ALA A 545 -30.26 -9.91 -10.13
N ALA A 546 -29.39 -10.15 -11.12
CA ALA A 546 -28.83 -11.48 -11.38
C ALA A 546 -28.01 -12.01 -10.19
N THR A 547 -27.18 -11.16 -9.58
CA THR A 547 -26.41 -11.52 -8.39
C THR A 547 -27.29 -11.78 -7.17
N LEU A 548 -28.27 -10.92 -6.91
CA LEU A 548 -29.21 -11.12 -5.80
C LEU A 548 -29.97 -12.43 -5.93
N ILE A 549 -30.47 -12.75 -7.13
CA ILE A 549 -31.17 -14.01 -7.40
C ILE A 549 -30.26 -15.22 -7.13
N ALA A 550 -29.02 -15.19 -7.63
CA ALA A 550 -28.05 -16.27 -7.44
C ALA A 550 -27.69 -16.48 -5.96
N VAL A 551 -27.47 -15.39 -5.23
CA VAL A 551 -27.06 -15.41 -3.82
C VAL A 551 -28.21 -15.83 -2.91
N ILE A 552 -29.42 -15.30 -3.11
CA ILE A 552 -30.60 -15.64 -2.31
C ILE A 552 -30.94 -17.14 -2.46
N HIS A 553 -30.77 -17.69 -3.66
CA HIS A 553 -30.97 -19.10 -3.92
C HIS A 553 -30.11 -19.98 -3.00
N GLU A 554 -28.83 -19.66 -2.86
CA GLU A 554 -27.88 -20.47 -2.09
C GLU A 554 -27.90 -20.17 -0.59
N ILE A 555 -28.07 -18.90 -0.20
CA ILE A 555 -28.13 -18.49 1.21
C ILE A 555 -29.38 -19.05 1.92
N LYS A 556 -30.44 -19.47 1.20
CA LYS A 556 -31.60 -20.12 1.84
C LYS A 556 -31.26 -21.47 2.48
N HIS A 557 -30.13 -22.08 2.16
CA HIS A 557 -29.72 -23.39 2.69
C HIS A 557 -29.04 -23.31 4.07
N ASN A 558 -29.14 -24.40 4.84
CA ASN A 558 -28.57 -24.48 6.19
C ASN A 558 -27.02 -24.51 6.14
N PRO A 559 -26.31 -23.94 7.14
CA PRO A 559 -24.84 -23.87 7.13
C PRO A 559 -24.17 -25.25 6.96
N ALA A 560 -24.69 -26.27 7.64
CA ALA A 560 -24.20 -27.65 7.54
C ALA A 560 -24.36 -28.25 6.13
N THR A 561 -25.35 -27.81 5.35
CA THR A 561 -25.57 -28.26 3.96
C THR A 561 -24.70 -27.52 2.93
N LEU A 562 -24.30 -26.28 3.23
CA LEU A 562 -23.41 -25.47 2.40
C LEU A 562 -21.94 -25.93 2.51
N MET A 563 -21.53 -26.40 3.69
CA MET A 563 -20.18 -26.93 3.93
C MET A 563 -19.92 -28.30 3.27
N ARG A 564 -20.97 -29.02 2.90
CA ARG A 564 -20.84 -30.28 2.15
C ARG A 564 -20.63 -30.00 0.66
N PRO A 565 -19.73 -30.72 -0.03
CA PRO A 565 -19.62 -30.62 -1.48
C PRO A 565 -20.99 -30.91 -2.11
N LYS A 566 -21.38 -30.10 -3.09
CA LYS A 566 -22.68 -30.24 -3.78
C LYS A 566 -22.81 -31.67 -4.29
N ASN A 567 -23.85 -32.37 -3.85
CA ASN A 567 -24.09 -33.77 -4.21
C ASN A 567 -24.20 -33.87 -5.73
N ILE A 568 -23.39 -34.72 -6.36
CA ILE A 568 -23.48 -34.98 -7.79
C ILE A 568 -24.79 -35.73 -7.99
N ALA A 569 -25.82 -35.05 -8.52
CA ALA A 569 -27.12 -35.66 -8.75
C ALA A 569 -26.97 -36.95 -9.56
N TYR A 570 -27.36 -38.07 -8.96
CA TYR A 570 -27.27 -39.37 -9.60
C TYR A 570 -28.27 -39.44 -10.76
N ASN A 571 -27.71 -39.69 -11.94
CA ASN A 571 -28.31 -40.16 -13.19
C ASN A 571 -29.85 -40.29 -13.20
N ARG A 572 -30.57 -39.25 -13.65
CA ARG A 572 -31.95 -39.44 -14.13
C ARG A 572 -31.93 -39.73 -15.63
N ARG A 573 -32.63 -40.81 -16.00
CA ARG A 573 -32.71 -41.39 -17.36
C ARG A 573 -32.87 -40.31 -18.43
N ASN A 574 -32.08 -40.46 -19.49
CA ASN A 574 -31.97 -39.50 -20.59
C ASN A 574 -33.26 -39.52 -21.44
N ILE A 575 -33.74 -38.35 -21.90
CA ILE A 575 -34.94 -38.26 -22.74
C ILE A 575 -34.68 -38.90 -24.11
N LEU A 576 -33.43 -38.85 -24.57
CA LEU A 576 -32.96 -39.44 -25.82
C LEU A 576 -32.85 -40.98 -25.78
N GLU A 577 -32.81 -41.61 -24.61
CA GLU A 577 -32.88 -43.08 -24.48
C GLU A 577 -34.28 -43.64 -24.82
N LYS A 578 -35.31 -42.78 -24.89
CA LYS A 578 -36.68 -43.18 -25.24
C LYS A 578 -36.96 -43.24 -26.75
N ILE A 579 -36.01 -42.82 -27.60
CA ILE A 579 -36.14 -42.84 -29.06
C ILE A 579 -35.11 -43.85 -29.62
N PRO A 580 -35.47 -45.14 -29.73
CA PRO A 580 -34.50 -46.20 -30.06
C PRO A 580 -33.87 -46.05 -31.45
N GLY A 581 -34.56 -45.40 -32.40
CA GLY A 581 -34.08 -45.25 -33.78
C GLY A 581 -32.89 -44.29 -33.96
N LEU A 582 -32.76 -43.26 -33.12
CA LEU A 582 -31.59 -42.36 -33.15
C LEU A 582 -30.46 -42.87 -32.25
N TRP A 583 -30.80 -43.48 -31.11
CA TRP A 583 -29.82 -43.92 -30.11
C TRP A 583 -28.94 -45.07 -30.60
N GLY A 584 -29.50 -45.98 -31.41
CA GLY A 584 -28.77 -47.11 -31.99
C GLY A 584 -27.77 -46.75 -33.11
N LYS A 585 -27.86 -45.54 -33.69
CA LYS A 585 -26.97 -45.10 -34.78
C LYS A 585 -25.88 -44.14 -34.33
N MET A 586 -25.86 -43.74 -33.06
CA MET A 586 -24.86 -42.83 -32.52
C MET A 586 -23.56 -43.57 -32.15
N SER A 587 -22.42 -43.08 -32.65
CA SER A 587 -21.08 -43.52 -32.24
C SER A 587 -20.90 -43.37 -30.72
N TYR A 588 -20.06 -44.21 -30.11
CA TYR A 588 -19.79 -44.20 -28.66
C TYR A 588 -19.46 -42.79 -28.13
N GLY A 589 -18.74 -41.98 -28.91
CA GLY A 589 -18.47 -40.57 -28.60
C GLY A 589 -19.74 -39.71 -28.52
N MET A 590 -20.68 -39.85 -29.45
CA MET A 590 -21.97 -39.14 -29.41
C MET A 590 -22.84 -39.58 -28.23
N VAL A 591 -22.79 -40.86 -27.84
CA VAL A 591 -23.53 -41.36 -26.67
C VAL A 591 -22.97 -40.75 -25.38
N VAL A 592 -21.64 -40.63 -25.28
CA VAL A 592 -20.98 -39.95 -24.14
C VAL A 592 -21.32 -38.47 -24.11
N VAL A 593 -21.32 -37.79 -25.26
CA VAL A 593 -21.71 -36.36 -25.38
C VAL A 593 -23.20 -36.17 -25.04
N ALA A 594 -24.10 -37.00 -25.56
CA ALA A 594 -25.54 -36.92 -25.28
C ALA A 594 -25.87 -37.17 -23.79
N ARG A 595 -25.16 -38.10 -23.13
CA ARG A 595 -25.26 -38.29 -21.67
C ARG A 595 -24.69 -37.11 -20.90
N THR A 596 -23.60 -36.53 -21.37
CA THR A 596 -22.97 -35.34 -20.76
C THR A 596 -23.89 -34.12 -20.85
N ILE A 597 -24.51 -33.91 -22.01
CA ILE A 597 -25.49 -32.85 -22.27
C ILE A 597 -26.73 -33.01 -21.38
N SER A 598 -27.27 -34.23 -21.27
CA SER A 598 -28.40 -34.52 -20.38
C SER A 598 -28.07 -34.31 -18.90
N ARG A 599 -26.81 -34.54 -18.49
CA ARG A 599 -26.34 -34.31 -17.12
C ARG A 599 -26.25 -32.81 -16.78
N SER A 600 -26.03 -31.95 -17.77
CA SER A 600 -25.92 -30.51 -17.58
C SER A 600 -27.06 -29.73 -18.26
N ARG A 601 -28.30 -30.24 -18.18
CA ARG A 601 -29.47 -29.65 -18.88
C ARG A 601 -29.60 -28.15 -18.65
N GLU A 602 -29.45 -27.65 -17.41
CA GLU A 602 -29.53 -26.23 -17.10
C GLU A 602 -28.46 -25.39 -17.81
N ARG A 603 -27.23 -25.89 -17.88
CA ARG A 603 -26.10 -25.20 -18.55
C ARG A 603 -26.22 -25.29 -20.07
N VAL A 604 -26.69 -26.42 -20.59
CA VAL A 604 -26.89 -26.61 -22.03
C VAL A 604 -28.07 -25.75 -22.49
N THR A 605 -29.20 -25.76 -21.78
CA THR A 605 -30.35 -24.93 -22.15
C THR A 605 -30.02 -23.45 -22.07
N ALA A 606 -29.27 -23.02 -21.05
CA ALA A 606 -28.82 -21.64 -20.93
C ALA A 606 -27.82 -21.27 -22.05
N GLY A 607 -26.90 -22.17 -22.40
CA GLY A 607 -25.98 -21.98 -23.51
C GLY A 607 -26.68 -21.96 -24.87
N THR A 608 -27.62 -22.87 -25.12
CA THR A 608 -28.38 -22.91 -26.38
C THR A 608 -29.36 -21.76 -26.50
N LEU A 609 -30.01 -21.33 -25.40
CA LEU A 609 -30.87 -20.14 -25.41
C LEU A 609 -30.06 -18.87 -25.61
N GLY A 610 -28.85 -18.78 -25.03
CA GLY A 610 -27.94 -17.66 -25.26
C GLY A 610 -27.26 -17.65 -26.63
N ILE A 611 -27.30 -18.76 -27.38
CA ILE A 611 -26.82 -18.85 -28.77
C ILE A 611 -27.98 -18.68 -29.77
N ALA A 612 -29.21 -19.05 -29.39
CA ALA A 612 -30.40 -18.98 -30.24
C ALA A 612 -31.14 -17.63 -30.18
N CYS A 613 -30.96 -16.86 -29.10
CA CYS A 613 -31.30 -15.44 -29.02
C CYS A 613 -30.08 -14.63 -29.41
#